data_AF-A0A1M6LPD1-F1
#
_entry.id   AF-A0A1M6LPD1-F1
#
_cell.length_a   1.000
_cell.length_b   1.000
_cell.length_c   1.000
_cell.angle_alpha   90.00
_cell.angle_beta   90.00
_cell.angle_gamma   90.00
#
_symmetry.space_group_name_H-M   'P 1'
#
loop_
_entity.id
_entity.type
_entity.pdbx_description
1 polymer ?
#
loop_
_entity_poly.entity_id
_entity_poly.type
_entity_poly.pdbx_seq_one_letter_code
_entity_poly.pdbx_strand_id
1 'polypeptide(L)'
;MSSIYTKAGDAGETGLLGGSRIPKDDIKVSCYGTIDEANAMIGAAYSMTGCDEIKEILRGIQKRLFVLGAELASDPKGRSSLKDRVSPEDIRYLEEIIDRYTEINGPLKEFLIPGKTTASSLLHVARTIIRRAERQTVSLNRSEPVRQEILKYMNRLSDTLFMLAREEERCAFIQEVKNRVLIKLNQGQSKSYLNLELAKKMAGAAEKKAEEIGIPIVFSVVDASGNLILLHRMDNSLLVSIDIAINKAYTAAAVRIPTHEVGPLVQPGAVLYGLQWTNDNRIVTFGGGYPLKANQSILGGIGVSGGTVDEDMIIASHVLKVFELERRD
;
A
#
# COMPACT_ATOMS: atom_id res chain seq x y z
N MET A 1 5.18 36.50 31.88
CA MET A 1 6.07 35.51 31.24
C MET A 1 7.46 35.74 31.79
N SER A 2 8.05 34.76 32.48
CA SER A 2 9.48 34.77 32.78
C SER A 2 10.24 34.78 31.44
N SER A 3 11.23 35.66 31.31
CA SER A 3 12.14 35.65 30.16
C SER A 3 12.87 34.31 30.09
N ILE A 4 12.99 33.73 28.88
CA ILE A 4 13.71 32.46 28.68
C ILE A 4 15.21 32.64 28.94
N TYR A 5 15.80 33.79 28.61
CA TYR A 5 17.19 34.11 28.93
C TYR A 5 17.27 34.96 30.20
N THR A 6 18.11 34.54 31.16
CA THR A 6 18.31 35.21 32.45
C THR A 6 19.70 35.81 32.62
N LYS A 7 20.64 35.53 31.71
CA LYS A 7 22.09 35.87 31.78
C LYS A 7 22.84 35.30 33.00
N ALA A 8 22.16 34.60 33.90
CA ALA A 8 22.75 34.02 35.10
C ALA A 8 23.76 32.89 34.80
N GLY A 9 23.81 32.38 33.56
CA GLY A 9 24.75 31.35 33.15
C GLY A 9 25.93 31.84 32.31
N ASP A 10 26.07 33.16 32.11
CA ASP A 10 27.10 33.73 31.22
C ASP A 10 28.51 33.56 31.79
N ALA A 11 28.63 33.44 33.11
CA ALA A 11 29.89 33.15 33.82
C ALA A 11 30.30 31.65 33.76
N GLY A 12 29.61 30.82 32.98
CA GLY A 12 29.96 29.40 32.81
C GLY A 12 29.34 28.44 33.82
N GLU A 13 28.47 28.92 34.72
CA GLU A 13 27.76 28.09 35.70
C GLU A 13 26.29 27.87 35.33
N THR A 14 25.68 26.85 35.95
CA THR A 14 24.24 26.55 35.86
C THR A 14 23.68 26.14 37.21
N GLY A 15 22.37 26.37 37.41
CA GLY A 15 21.67 25.96 38.63
C GLY A 15 21.14 24.52 38.52
N LEU A 16 21.27 23.76 39.61
CA LEU A 16 20.64 22.45 39.78
C LEU A 16 19.25 22.58 40.41
N LEU A 17 18.44 21.54 40.23
CA LEU A 17 17.21 21.40 41.01
C LEU A 17 17.58 21.25 42.48
N GLY A 18 17.12 22.19 43.31
CA GLY A 18 17.49 22.32 44.74
C GLY A 18 18.24 23.61 45.09
N GLY A 19 18.78 24.31 44.08
CA GLY A 19 19.27 25.69 44.17
C GLY A 19 20.79 25.83 44.22
N SER A 20 21.55 24.74 44.34
CA SER A 20 23.01 24.77 44.16
C SER A 20 23.40 25.12 42.72
N ARG A 21 24.64 25.60 42.53
CA ARG A 21 25.21 25.95 41.23
C ARG A 21 26.48 25.16 40.98
N ILE A 22 26.67 24.74 39.73
CA ILE A 22 27.86 24.00 39.29
C ILE A 22 28.36 24.54 37.94
N PRO A 23 29.65 24.36 37.60
CA PRO A 23 30.17 24.65 36.27
C PRO A 23 29.42 23.86 35.17
N LYS A 24 29.24 24.46 33.99
CA LYS A 24 28.54 23.85 32.85
C LYS A 24 29.29 22.66 32.23
N ASP A 25 30.59 22.55 32.46
CA ASP A 25 31.45 21.46 32.01
C ASP A 25 31.55 20.31 33.03
N ASP A 26 30.87 20.42 34.18
CA ASP A 26 30.77 19.33 35.14
C ASP A 26 30.13 18.08 34.49
N ILE A 27 30.66 16.90 34.82
CA ILE A 27 30.19 15.63 34.26
C ILE A 27 28.70 15.39 34.52
N LYS A 28 28.15 15.89 35.64
CA LYS A 28 26.71 15.84 35.93
C LYS A 28 25.89 16.58 34.87
N VAL A 29 26.35 17.78 34.46
CA VAL A 29 25.72 18.57 33.39
C VAL A 29 25.75 17.81 32.08
N SER A 30 26.90 17.21 31.77
CA SER A 30 27.04 16.36 30.57
C SER A 30 26.10 15.15 30.58
N CYS A 31 25.82 14.55 31.73
CA CYS A 31 24.92 13.40 31.84
C CYS A 31 23.47 13.78 31.49
N TYR A 32 22.87 14.74 32.20
CA TYR A 32 21.47 15.10 31.92
C TYR A 32 21.32 15.85 30.58
N GLY A 33 22.36 16.58 30.13
CA GLY A 33 22.38 17.20 28.81
C GLY A 33 22.39 16.18 27.68
N THR A 34 23.15 15.08 27.82
CA THR A 34 23.16 14.01 26.81
C THR A 34 21.84 13.21 26.82
N ILE A 35 21.19 13.09 27.98
CA ILE A 35 19.82 12.55 28.05
C ILE A 35 18.83 13.43 27.28
N ASP A 36 18.92 14.75 27.42
CA ASP A 36 18.09 15.69 26.67
C ASP A 36 18.34 15.60 25.16
N GLU A 37 19.60 15.46 24.74
CA GLU A 37 19.97 15.22 23.34
C GLU A 37 19.34 13.93 22.79
N ALA A 38 19.39 12.83 23.55
CA ALA A 38 18.73 11.58 23.19
C ALA A 38 17.21 11.76 23.11
N ASN A 39 16.62 12.51 24.04
CA ASN A 39 15.19 12.77 24.09
C ASN A 39 14.72 13.59 22.87
N ALA A 40 15.51 14.56 22.43
CA ALA A 40 15.27 15.31 21.19
C ALA A 40 15.32 14.41 19.95
N MET A 41 16.30 13.49 19.88
CA MET A 41 16.41 12.53 18.78
C MET A 41 15.25 11.52 18.76
N ILE A 42 14.77 11.08 19.93
CA ILE A 42 13.54 10.29 20.05
C ILE A 42 12.34 11.09 19.53
N GLY A 43 12.29 12.40 19.80
CA GLY A 43 11.26 13.30 19.26
C GLY A 43 11.28 13.39 17.72
N ALA A 44 12.47 13.38 17.12
CA ALA A 44 12.62 13.32 15.67
C ALA A 44 12.16 11.97 15.10
N ALA A 45 12.50 10.85 15.76
CA ALA A 45 11.99 9.54 15.35
C ALA A 45 10.46 9.47 15.44
N TYR A 46 9.89 9.99 16.54
CA TYR A 46 8.44 10.06 16.76
C TYR A 46 7.69 10.80 15.63
N SER A 47 8.25 11.90 15.11
CA SER A 47 7.58 12.68 14.07
C SER A 47 7.64 12.01 12.69
N MET A 48 8.59 11.11 12.47
CA MET A 48 8.83 10.46 11.19
C MET A 48 8.20 9.07 11.07
N THR A 49 7.92 8.38 12.19
CA THR A 49 7.29 7.04 12.14
C THR A 49 5.83 7.11 11.69
N GLY A 50 5.44 6.14 10.87
CA GLY A 50 4.04 5.92 10.48
C GLY A 50 3.28 4.96 11.42
N CYS A 51 3.94 4.38 12.42
CA CYS A 51 3.37 3.39 13.33
C CYS A 51 2.89 4.04 14.64
N ASP A 52 1.59 3.97 14.91
CA ASP A 52 1.00 4.60 16.10
C ASP A 52 1.41 3.91 17.41
N GLU A 53 1.60 2.58 17.40
CA GLU A 53 2.09 1.85 18.60
C GLU A 53 3.51 2.33 18.98
N ILE A 54 4.40 2.47 18.00
CA ILE A 54 5.76 3.02 18.23
C ILE A 54 5.66 4.45 18.76
N LYS A 55 4.79 5.29 18.21
CA LYS A 55 4.60 6.68 18.70
C LYS A 55 4.21 6.73 20.17
N GLU A 56 3.27 5.89 20.60
CA GLU A 56 2.83 5.81 21.99
C GLU A 56 3.98 5.41 22.92
N ILE A 57 4.74 4.37 22.55
CA ILE A 57 5.91 3.90 23.30
C ILE A 57 6.97 5.01 23.40
N LEU A 58 7.32 5.64 22.28
CA LEU A 58 8.31 6.72 22.26
C LEU A 58 7.88 7.89 23.14
N ARG A 59 6.60 8.30 23.12
CA ARG A 59 6.09 9.35 24.02
C ARG A 59 6.17 8.95 25.49
N GLY A 60 5.91 7.69 25.82
CA GLY A 60 6.14 7.16 27.17
C GLY A 60 7.60 7.30 27.60
N ILE A 61 8.52 6.87 26.73
CA ILE A 61 9.97 6.98 26.95
C ILE A 61 10.41 8.43 27.14
N GLN A 62 9.95 9.37 26.31
CA GLN A 62 10.32 10.79 26.43
C GLN A 62 9.95 11.38 27.80
N LYS A 63 8.76 11.02 28.31
CA LYS A 63 8.31 11.45 29.66
C LYS A 63 9.18 10.86 30.77
N ARG A 64 9.63 9.62 30.63
CA ARG A 64 10.55 8.97 31.58
C ARG A 64 11.97 9.52 31.51
N LEU A 65 12.47 9.83 30.32
CA LEU A 65 13.76 10.52 30.16
C LEU A 65 13.75 11.91 30.79
N PHE A 66 12.64 12.65 30.75
CA PHE A 66 12.51 13.92 31.44
C PHE A 66 12.64 13.78 32.97
N VAL A 67 12.00 12.76 33.55
CA VAL A 67 12.11 12.48 35.00
C VAL A 67 13.50 11.97 35.39
N LEU A 68 14.10 11.10 34.57
CA LEU A 68 15.48 10.66 34.76
C LEU A 68 16.46 11.84 34.71
N GLY A 69 16.29 12.73 33.73
CA GLY A 69 17.09 13.95 33.59
C GLY A 69 16.94 14.88 34.80
N ALA A 70 15.71 15.05 35.31
CA ALA A 70 15.46 15.81 36.53
C ALA A 70 16.15 15.20 37.76
N GLU A 71 16.16 13.87 37.88
CA GLU A 71 16.86 13.16 38.96
C GLU A 71 18.39 13.40 38.90
N LEU A 72 18.98 13.33 37.70
CA LEU A 72 20.40 13.63 37.49
C LEU A 72 20.76 15.12 37.67
N ALA A 73 19.85 16.02 37.30
CA ALA A 73 20.00 17.47 37.44
C ALA A 73 19.71 17.98 38.87
N SER A 74 19.54 17.08 39.84
CA SER A 74 19.19 17.43 41.23
C SER A 74 20.38 17.34 42.19
N ASP A 75 20.45 18.30 43.11
CA ASP A 75 21.27 18.22 44.33
C ASP A 75 20.53 17.44 45.44
N PRO A 76 21.14 17.18 46.61
CA PRO A 76 20.48 16.43 47.69
C PRO A 76 19.12 17.00 48.14
N LYS A 77 18.95 18.33 48.10
CA LYS A 77 17.70 19.00 48.43
C LYS A 77 16.67 18.83 47.31
N GLY A 78 17.09 19.02 46.06
CA GLY A 78 16.23 18.79 44.89
C GLY A 78 15.75 17.35 44.79
N ARG A 79 16.61 16.36 45.04
CA ARG A 79 16.23 14.94 45.02
C ARG A 79 15.12 14.64 46.02
N SER A 80 15.20 15.22 47.21
CA SER A 80 14.18 15.05 48.25
C SER A 80 12.83 15.67 47.87
N SER A 81 12.82 16.65 46.97
CA SER A 81 11.58 17.29 46.45
C SER A 81 10.95 16.59 45.24
N LEU A 82 11.67 15.67 44.59
CA LEU A 82 11.14 14.93 43.44
C LEU A 82 10.05 13.96 43.88
N LYS A 83 8.84 14.12 43.32
CA LYS A 83 7.68 13.28 43.59
C LYS A 83 7.66 11.97 42.79
N ASP A 84 8.39 11.96 41.67
CA ASP A 84 8.41 10.87 40.71
C ASP A 84 9.86 10.58 40.32
N ARG A 85 10.18 9.31 40.16
CA ARG A 85 11.52 8.79 39.86
C ARG A 85 11.37 7.51 39.04
N VAL A 86 12.41 7.19 38.26
CA VAL A 86 12.42 5.95 37.48
C VAL A 86 12.34 4.74 38.42
N SER A 87 11.38 3.86 38.18
CA SER A 87 11.11 2.73 39.06
C SER A 87 11.56 1.40 38.45
N PRO A 88 11.61 0.31 39.25
CA PRO A 88 11.76 -1.04 38.70
C PRO A 88 10.66 -1.41 37.70
N GLU A 89 9.44 -0.88 37.84
CA GLU A 89 8.33 -1.07 36.91
C GLU A 89 8.65 -0.47 35.54
N ASP A 90 9.27 0.72 35.49
CA ASP A 90 9.69 1.35 34.25
C ASP A 90 10.73 0.49 33.50
N ILE A 91 11.62 -0.17 34.23
CA ILE A 91 12.62 -1.08 33.64
C ILE A 91 11.94 -2.35 33.09
N ARG A 92 11.01 -2.94 33.85
CA ARG A 92 10.25 -4.10 33.39
C ARG A 92 9.43 -3.79 32.14
N TYR A 93 8.84 -2.59 32.06
CA TYR A 93 8.14 -2.16 30.86
C TYR A 93 9.04 -2.14 29.61
N LEU A 94 10.30 -1.71 29.75
CA LEU A 94 11.27 -1.77 28.65
C LEU A 94 11.62 -3.21 28.26
N GLU A 95 11.76 -4.11 29.24
CA GLU A 95 12.01 -5.54 29.04
C GLU A 95 10.84 -6.21 28.31
N GLU A 96 9.59 -5.91 28.72
CA GLU A 96 8.38 -6.40 28.04
C GLU A 96 8.29 -5.97 26.57
N ILE A 97 8.72 -4.73 26.26
CA ILE A 97 8.80 -4.25 24.88
C ILE A 97 9.85 -5.03 24.09
N ILE A 98 11.02 -5.28 24.68
CA ILE A 98 12.10 -6.04 24.05
C ILE A 98 11.62 -7.47 23.75
N ASP A 99 10.99 -8.14 24.71
CA ASP A 99 10.50 -9.51 24.56
C ASP A 99 9.42 -9.59 23.48
N ARG A 100 8.41 -8.69 23.54
CA ARG A 100 7.33 -8.61 22.54
C ARG A 100 7.88 -8.49 21.12
N TYR A 101 8.76 -7.53 20.88
CA TYR A 101 9.28 -7.30 19.53
C TYR A 101 10.34 -8.34 19.13
N THR A 102 10.95 -9.05 20.08
CA THR A 102 11.81 -10.19 19.78
C THR A 102 10.98 -11.36 19.27
N GLU A 103 9.83 -11.62 19.86
CA GLU A 103 8.89 -12.64 19.39
C GLU A 103 8.35 -12.31 17.99
N ILE A 104 7.97 -11.05 17.75
CA ILE A 104 7.43 -10.61 16.45
C ILE A 104 8.50 -10.61 15.34
N ASN A 105 9.69 -10.07 15.61
CA ASN A 105 10.73 -9.88 14.60
C ASN A 105 11.67 -11.09 14.45
N GLY A 106 11.57 -12.06 15.36
CA GLY A 106 12.44 -13.23 15.41
C GLY A 106 13.88 -12.93 15.83
N PRO A 107 14.68 -14.00 16.01
CA PRO A 107 16.06 -13.89 16.48
C PRO A 107 16.95 -13.15 15.47
N LEU A 108 17.88 -12.36 15.99
CA LEU A 108 18.89 -11.69 15.18
C LEU A 108 19.95 -12.71 14.75
N LYS A 109 20.03 -13.00 13.44
CA LYS A 109 21.02 -13.97 12.90
C LYS A 109 22.34 -13.31 12.48
N GLU A 110 22.30 -12.02 12.14
CA GLU A 110 23.43 -11.25 11.63
C GLU A 110 23.38 -9.80 12.12
N PHE A 111 24.51 -9.10 12.09
CA PHE A 111 24.54 -7.67 12.39
C PHE A 111 23.74 -6.87 11.34
N LEU A 112 22.86 -5.99 11.83
CA LEU A 112 22.03 -5.15 10.99
C LEU A 112 22.73 -3.81 10.72
N ILE A 113 22.69 -3.37 9.46
CA ILE A 113 23.12 -2.02 9.07
C ILE A 113 21.96 -1.06 9.39
N PRO A 114 22.16 -0.07 10.28
CA PRO A 114 21.13 0.89 10.64
C PRO A 114 20.58 1.66 9.44
N GLY A 115 19.25 1.80 9.36
CA GLY A 115 18.63 2.92 8.67
C GLY A 115 17.88 2.62 7.38
N LYS A 116 17.10 1.55 7.36
CA LYS A 116 16.22 1.23 6.22
C LYS A 116 15.11 2.27 6.03
N THR A 117 14.71 2.97 7.11
CA THR A 117 13.76 4.09 7.09
C THR A 117 14.31 5.28 7.86
N THR A 118 13.86 6.50 7.55
CA THR A 118 14.28 7.70 8.31
C THR A 118 14.02 7.56 9.82
N ALA A 119 12.84 7.05 10.20
CA ALA A 119 12.50 6.83 11.60
C ALA A 119 13.40 5.78 12.28
N SER A 120 13.66 4.64 11.63
CA SER A 120 14.58 3.61 12.15
C SER A 120 16.02 4.13 12.30
N SER A 121 16.51 4.95 11.35
CA SER A 121 17.81 5.61 11.44
C SER A 121 17.90 6.49 12.68
N LEU A 122 16.88 7.33 12.91
CA LEU A 122 16.83 8.24 14.05
C LEU A 122 16.76 7.48 15.38
N LEU A 123 16.04 6.35 15.44
CA LEU A 123 16.04 5.46 16.60
C LEU A 123 17.42 4.85 16.88
N HIS A 124 18.16 4.46 15.83
CA HIS A 124 19.53 3.99 16.00
C HIS A 124 20.50 5.09 16.46
N VAL A 125 20.29 6.35 16.03
CA VAL A 125 21.06 7.49 16.54
C VAL A 125 20.71 7.75 18.01
N ALA A 126 19.42 7.78 18.38
CA ALA A 126 18.99 7.93 19.76
C ALA A 126 19.61 6.85 20.65
N ARG A 127 19.62 5.59 20.18
CA ARG A 127 20.26 4.46 20.86
C ARG A 127 21.74 4.71 21.14
N THR A 128 22.51 5.20 20.18
CA THR A 128 23.95 5.45 20.39
C THR A 128 24.19 6.61 21.36
N ILE A 129 23.31 7.62 21.37
CA ILE A 129 23.33 8.72 22.33
C ILE A 129 22.99 8.22 23.74
N ILE A 130 21.97 7.38 23.91
CA ILE A 130 21.66 6.76 25.21
C ILE A 130 22.86 5.96 25.73
N ARG A 131 23.54 5.19 24.88
CA ARG A 131 24.78 4.50 25.27
C ARG A 131 25.91 5.47 25.65
N ARG A 132 25.95 6.68 25.08
CA ARG A 132 26.89 7.73 25.49
C ARG A 132 26.50 8.30 26.86
N ALA A 133 25.23 8.60 27.10
CA ALA A 133 24.72 9.03 28.39
C ALA A 133 25.00 7.99 29.50
N GLU A 134 24.83 6.70 29.18
CA GLU A 134 25.14 5.59 30.08
C GLU A 134 26.62 5.63 30.52
N ARG A 135 27.56 5.75 29.57
CA ARG A 135 29.00 5.82 29.89
C ARG A 135 29.36 7.04 30.74
N GLN A 136 28.76 8.19 30.45
CA GLN A 136 28.96 9.41 31.24
C GLN A 136 28.40 9.24 32.65
N THR A 137 27.21 8.64 32.79
CA THR A 137 26.59 8.39 34.10
C THR A 137 27.38 7.37 34.92
N VAL A 138 27.93 6.33 34.28
CA VAL A 138 28.87 5.39 34.94
C VAL A 138 30.11 6.13 35.44
N SER A 139 30.58 7.14 34.71
CA SER A 139 31.73 7.96 35.12
C SER A 139 31.36 8.87 36.31
N LEU A 140 30.20 9.53 36.26
CA LEU A 140 29.64 10.30 37.37
C LEU A 140 29.50 9.44 38.63
N ASN A 141 29.05 8.18 38.49
CA ASN A 141 28.86 7.25 39.61
C ASN A 141 30.15 6.93 40.39
N ARG A 142 31.33 7.22 39.83
CA ARG A 142 32.62 7.05 40.53
C ARG A 142 32.91 8.17 41.51
N SER A 143 32.44 9.39 41.23
CA SER A 143 32.64 10.57 42.09
C SER A 143 31.41 10.88 42.95
N GLU A 144 30.22 10.61 42.44
CA GLU A 144 28.95 10.86 43.12
C GLU A 144 28.02 9.67 42.95
N PRO A 145 27.55 9.02 44.04
CA PRO A 145 26.66 7.87 43.94
C PRO A 145 25.37 8.18 43.16
N VAL A 146 25.16 7.41 42.08
CA VAL A 146 23.95 7.44 41.25
C VAL A 146 23.09 6.23 41.56
N ARG A 147 21.76 6.41 41.55
CA ARG A 147 20.80 5.34 41.80
C ARG A 147 20.92 4.24 40.74
N GLN A 148 20.90 2.98 41.15
CA GLN A 148 21.11 1.84 40.25
C GLN A 148 20.01 1.71 39.20
N GLU A 149 18.78 2.13 39.52
CA GLU A 149 17.66 2.11 38.57
C GLU A 149 17.93 2.99 37.34
N ILE A 150 18.65 4.12 37.49
CA ILE A 150 18.99 5.00 36.37
C ILE A 150 19.91 4.29 35.38
N LEU A 151 20.98 3.66 35.88
CA LEU A 151 21.94 2.92 35.07
C LEU A 151 21.24 1.74 34.36
N LYS A 152 20.42 1.00 35.11
CA LYS A 152 19.63 -0.11 34.59
C LYS A 152 18.66 0.32 33.49
N TYR A 153 17.94 1.43 33.70
CA TYR A 153 16.99 1.97 32.73
C TYR A 153 17.67 2.40 31.44
N MET A 154 18.79 3.15 31.51
CA MET A 154 19.52 3.56 30.29
C MET A 154 20.05 2.37 29.50
N ASN A 155 20.58 1.37 30.20
CA ASN A 155 21.09 0.15 29.59
C ASN A 155 19.98 -0.56 28.79
N ARG A 156 18.83 -0.80 29.43
CA ARG A 156 17.66 -1.44 28.78
C ARG A 156 17.06 -0.57 27.68
N LEU A 157 17.01 0.74 27.87
CA LEU A 157 16.48 1.66 26.88
C LEU A 157 17.27 1.60 25.57
N SER A 158 18.58 1.38 25.63
CA SER A 158 19.37 1.22 24.40
C SER A 158 18.95 -0.03 23.59
N ASP A 159 18.59 -1.12 24.27
CA ASP A 159 18.10 -2.34 23.63
C ASP A 159 16.64 -2.17 23.15
N THR A 160 15.79 -1.48 23.93
CA THR A 160 14.44 -1.12 23.51
C THR A 160 14.46 -0.27 22.24
N LEU A 161 15.30 0.76 22.16
CA LEU A 161 15.42 1.59 20.95
C LEU A 161 15.94 0.79 19.75
N PHE A 162 16.80 -0.20 19.97
CA PHE A 162 17.21 -1.13 18.91
C PHE A 162 16.02 -1.97 18.41
N MET A 163 15.20 -2.50 19.32
CA MET A 163 14.02 -3.29 18.96
C MET A 163 12.93 -2.46 18.28
N LEU A 164 12.69 -1.22 18.73
CA LEU A 164 11.77 -0.29 18.07
C LEU A 164 12.25 0.09 16.67
N ALA A 165 13.57 0.21 16.46
CA ALA A 165 14.10 0.46 15.10
C ALA A 165 13.78 -0.71 14.16
N ARG A 166 13.95 -1.97 14.61
CA ARG A 166 13.57 -3.15 13.82
C ARG A 166 12.08 -3.22 13.55
N GLU A 167 11.27 -2.89 14.55
CA GLU A 167 9.81 -2.89 14.40
C GLU A 167 9.34 -1.83 13.40
N GLU A 168 9.92 -0.63 13.43
CA GLU A 168 9.62 0.43 12.45
C GLU A 168 9.89 -0.03 11.02
N GLU A 169 11.00 -0.74 10.80
CA GLU A 169 11.34 -1.31 9.50
C GLU A 169 10.34 -2.37 9.03
N ARG A 170 9.81 -3.18 9.96
CA ARG A 170 8.76 -4.17 9.69
C ARG A 170 7.44 -3.48 9.34
N CYS A 171 7.02 -2.49 10.11
CA CYS A 171 5.81 -1.70 9.85
C CYS A 171 5.86 -1.03 8.48
N ALA A 172 6.98 -0.39 8.15
CA ALA A 172 7.17 0.25 6.84
C ALA A 172 7.09 -0.76 5.69
N PHE A 173 7.71 -1.94 5.84
CA PHE A 173 7.64 -3.01 4.84
C PHE A 173 6.21 -3.52 4.64
N ILE A 174 5.43 -3.71 5.70
CA ILE A 174 4.04 -4.14 5.60
C ILE A 174 3.19 -3.10 4.85
N GLN A 175 3.39 -1.81 5.13
CA GLN A 175 2.70 -0.74 4.40
C GLN A 175 3.08 -0.72 2.91
N GLU A 176 4.35 -0.93 2.59
CA GLU A 176 4.81 -1.05 1.21
C GLU A 176 4.13 -2.21 0.48
N VAL A 177 4.10 -3.40 1.09
CA VAL A 177 3.43 -4.58 0.51
C VAL A 177 1.94 -4.31 0.34
N LYS A 178 1.27 -3.74 1.34
CA LYS A 178 -0.15 -3.38 1.28
C LYS A 178 -0.44 -2.44 0.11
N ASN A 179 0.38 -1.42 -0.09
CA ASN A 179 0.24 -0.47 -1.20
C ASN A 179 0.42 -1.15 -2.56
N ARG A 180 1.42 -2.04 -2.69
CA ARG A 180 1.63 -2.82 -3.92
C ARG A 180 0.42 -3.71 -4.24
N VAL A 181 -0.17 -4.35 -3.22
CA VAL A 181 -1.37 -5.19 -3.38
C VAL A 181 -2.58 -4.35 -3.78
N LEU A 182 -2.81 -3.20 -3.13
CA LEU A 182 -3.87 -2.25 -3.49
C LEU A 182 -3.76 -1.77 -4.94
N ILE A 183 -2.55 -1.43 -5.38
CA ILE A 183 -2.31 -1.02 -6.77
C ILE A 183 -2.70 -2.15 -7.73
N LYS A 184 -2.28 -3.40 -7.45
CA LYS A 184 -2.64 -4.56 -8.29
C LYS A 184 -4.13 -4.85 -8.30
N LEU A 185 -4.81 -4.74 -7.16
CA LEU A 185 -6.26 -4.93 -7.08
C LEU A 185 -7.01 -3.86 -7.88
N ASN A 186 -6.55 -2.60 -7.83
CA ASN A 186 -7.19 -1.50 -8.55
C ASN A 186 -6.86 -1.49 -10.06
N GLN A 187 -5.75 -2.08 -10.49
CA GLN A 187 -5.42 -2.25 -11.91
C GLN A 187 -6.40 -3.20 -12.65
N GLY A 188 -7.17 -4.02 -11.94
CA GLY A 188 -8.27 -4.82 -12.49
C GLY A 188 -9.61 -4.07 -12.62
N GLN A 189 -9.71 -2.85 -12.10
CA GLN A 189 -10.92 -2.00 -12.17
C GLN A 189 -10.73 -0.80 -13.10
N SER A 190 -10.17 -1.01 -14.30
CA SER A 190 -10.55 -0.11 -15.39
C SER A 190 -12.05 -0.31 -15.59
N LYS A 191 -12.86 0.74 -15.52
CA LYS A 191 -14.28 0.67 -15.92
C LYS A 191 -14.31 0.22 -17.38
N SER A 192 -14.33 -1.09 -17.61
CA SER A 192 -14.62 -1.63 -18.93
C SER A 192 -16.04 -1.20 -19.23
N TYR A 193 -16.16 -0.24 -20.16
CA TYR A 193 -17.44 0.25 -20.63
C TYR A 193 -18.29 -0.92 -21.14
N LEU A 194 -17.65 -1.92 -21.76
CA LEU A 194 -18.26 -3.20 -22.07
C LEU A 194 -18.19 -4.13 -20.84
N ASN A 195 -19.28 -4.22 -20.11
CA ASN A 195 -19.44 -5.11 -18.95
C ASN A 195 -20.59 -6.11 -19.16
N LEU A 196 -20.77 -7.04 -18.21
CA LEU A 196 -21.81 -8.08 -18.30
C LEU A 196 -23.23 -7.49 -18.31
N GLU A 197 -23.49 -6.39 -17.60
CA GLU A 197 -24.80 -5.74 -17.61
C GLU A 197 -25.16 -5.24 -19.01
N LEU A 198 -24.25 -4.50 -19.66
CA LEU A 198 -24.44 -4.03 -21.02
C LEU A 198 -24.56 -5.21 -22.00
N ALA A 199 -23.77 -6.26 -21.82
CA ALA A 199 -23.86 -7.47 -22.64
C ALA A 199 -25.24 -8.15 -22.55
N LYS A 200 -25.83 -8.21 -21.34
CA LYS A 200 -27.20 -8.72 -21.15
C LYS A 200 -28.25 -7.85 -21.82
N LYS A 201 -28.13 -6.51 -21.76
CA LYS A 201 -29.03 -5.60 -22.48
C LYS A 201 -28.98 -5.81 -23.99
N MET A 202 -27.76 -5.91 -24.54
CA MET A 202 -27.56 -6.21 -25.96
C MET A 202 -28.17 -7.55 -26.36
N ALA A 203 -28.02 -8.58 -25.52
CA ALA A 203 -28.62 -9.90 -25.77
C ALA A 203 -30.14 -9.85 -25.78
N GLY A 204 -30.77 -9.15 -24.83
CA GLY A 204 -32.24 -8.98 -24.83
C GLY A 204 -32.75 -8.23 -26.07
N ALA A 205 -31.98 -7.26 -26.59
CA ALA A 205 -32.30 -6.60 -27.85
C ALA A 205 -32.16 -7.53 -29.06
N ALA A 206 -31.15 -8.41 -29.05
CA ALA A 206 -30.96 -9.42 -30.09
C ALA A 206 -32.12 -10.43 -30.11
N GLU A 207 -32.48 -10.95 -28.94
CA GLU A 207 -33.58 -11.91 -28.73
C GLU A 207 -34.90 -11.32 -29.22
N LYS A 208 -35.27 -10.13 -28.74
CA LYS A 208 -36.49 -9.44 -29.19
C LYS A 208 -36.52 -9.25 -30.70
N LYS A 209 -35.39 -8.86 -31.30
CA LYS A 209 -35.34 -8.65 -32.75
C LYS A 209 -35.44 -9.96 -33.53
N ALA A 210 -34.89 -11.05 -32.99
CA ALA A 210 -34.96 -12.38 -33.58
C ALA A 210 -36.39 -12.94 -33.51
N GLU A 211 -37.11 -12.71 -32.39
CA GLU A 211 -38.54 -13.04 -32.26
C GLU A 211 -39.40 -12.29 -33.29
N GLU A 212 -39.14 -11.01 -33.54
CA GLU A 212 -39.82 -10.22 -34.58
C GLU A 212 -39.63 -10.80 -35.99
N ILE A 213 -38.45 -11.36 -36.27
CA ILE A 213 -38.11 -11.98 -37.55
C ILE A 213 -38.61 -13.44 -37.61
N GLY A 214 -38.85 -14.07 -36.45
CA GLY A 214 -39.32 -15.45 -36.34
C GLY A 214 -38.21 -16.49 -36.47
N ILE A 215 -36.97 -16.16 -36.09
CA ILE A 215 -35.82 -17.07 -36.17
C ILE A 215 -35.11 -17.25 -34.81
N PRO A 216 -34.83 -18.48 -34.36
CA PRO A 216 -34.04 -18.69 -33.15
C PRO A 216 -32.54 -18.51 -33.43
N ILE A 217 -31.88 -17.66 -32.65
CA ILE A 217 -30.44 -17.34 -32.83
C ILE A 217 -29.59 -17.69 -31.62
N VAL A 218 -28.28 -17.67 -31.84
CA VAL A 218 -27.26 -17.52 -30.81
C VAL A 218 -26.61 -16.15 -30.96
N PHE A 219 -26.55 -15.41 -29.86
CA PHE A 219 -25.88 -14.13 -29.74
C PHE A 219 -24.69 -14.24 -28.79
N SER A 220 -23.58 -13.58 -29.10
CA SER A 220 -22.40 -13.55 -28.25
C SER A 220 -21.74 -12.18 -28.20
N VAL A 221 -21.05 -11.93 -27.09
CA VAL A 221 -20.27 -10.71 -26.85
C VAL A 221 -18.89 -11.10 -26.34
N VAL A 222 -17.85 -10.51 -26.91
CA VAL A 222 -16.45 -10.66 -26.45
C VAL A 222 -15.86 -9.31 -26.06
N ASP A 223 -14.87 -9.32 -25.16
CA ASP A 223 -14.07 -8.15 -24.81
C ASP A 223 -13.06 -7.77 -25.93
N ALA A 224 -12.33 -6.67 -25.75
CA ALA A 224 -11.32 -6.20 -26.69
C ALA A 224 -10.16 -7.19 -26.91
N SER A 225 -9.97 -8.15 -26.00
CA SER A 225 -8.97 -9.21 -26.10
C SER A 225 -9.54 -10.49 -26.73
N GLY A 226 -10.82 -10.50 -27.12
CA GLY A 226 -11.50 -11.65 -27.72
C GLY A 226 -12.00 -12.69 -26.73
N ASN A 227 -12.04 -12.39 -25.43
CA ASN A 227 -12.57 -13.30 -24.41
C ASN A 227 -14.09 -13.17 -24.32
N LEU A 228 -14.78 -14.30 -24.19
CA LEU A 228 -16.23 -14.35 -24.09
C LEU A 228 -16.73 -13.69 -22.80
N ILE A 229 -17.61 -12.70 -22.93
CA ILE A 229 -18.33 -12.06 -21.82
C ILE A 229 -19.68 -12.74 -21.62
N LEU A 230 -20.40 -12.97 -22.72
CA LEU A 230 -21.76 -13.51 -22.70
C LEU A 230 -22.02 -14.34 -23.96
N LEU A 231 -22.69 -15.48 -23.75
CA LEU A 231 -23.34 -16.27 -24.78
C LEU A 231 -24.83 -16.35 -24.41
N HIS A 232 -25.70 -15.94 -25.34
CA HIS A 232 -27.15 -16.00 -25.20
C HIS A 232 -27.69 -16.88 -26.32
N ARG A 233 -28.30 -18.00 -25.95
CA ARG A 233 -28.79 -19.01 -26.86
C ARG A 233 -30.30 -19.12 -26.70
N MET A 234 -31.05 -18.82 -27.76
CA MET A 234 -32.48 -19.07 -27.79
C MET A 234 -32.76 -20.57 -27.92
N ASP A 235 -33.91 -21.02 -27.40
CA ASP A 235 -34.39 -22.37 -27.60
C ASP A 235 -34.52 -22.69 -29.10
N ASN A 236 -34.30 -23.95 -29.47
CA ASN A 236 -34.35 -24.44 -30.85
C ASN A 236 -33.33 -23.83 -31.84
N SER A 237 -32.37 -23.04 -31.35
CA SER A 237 -31.24 -22.57 -32.16
C SER A 237 -30.33 -23.74 -32.59
N LEU A 238 -29.76 -23.61 -33.80
CA LEU A 238 -28.82 -24.58 -34.37
C LEU A 238 -27.57 -24.73 -33.50
N LEU A 239 -27.13 -25.97 -33.27
CA LEU A 239 -25.93 -26.26 -32.45
C LEU A 239 -24.66 -25.62 -33.04
N VAL A 240 -24.53 -25.62 -34.37
CA VAL A 240 -23.38 -25.02 -35.07
C VAL A 240 -23.31 -23.50 -34.85
N SER A 241 -24.44 -22.84 -34.57
CA SER A 241 -24.48 -21.40 -34.32
C SER A 241 -23.79 -20.98 -33.04
N ILE A 242 -23.55 -21.91 -32.10
CA ILE A 242 -22.83 -21.62 -30.85
C ILE A 242 -21.41 -21.15 -31.16
N ASP A 243 -20.64 -21.98 -31.84
CA ASP A 243 -19.25 -21.66 -32.18
C ASP A 243 -19.19 -20.56 -33.25
N ILE A 244 -20.12 -20.55 -34.21
CA ILE A 244 -20.16 -19.50 -35.24
C ILE A 244 -20.41 -18.13 -34.61
N ALA A 245 -21.36 -17.99 -33.68
CA ALA A 245 -21.62 -16.70 -33.03
C ALA A 245 -20.39 -16.20 -32.26
N ILE A 246 -19.78 -17.07 -31.44
CA ILE A 246 -18.57 -16.76 -30.67
C ILE A 246 -17.43 -16.32 -31.60
N ASN A 247 -17.23 -17.05 -32.70
CA ASN A 247 -16.15 -16.78 -33.63
C ASN A 247 -16.43 -15.56 -34.53
N LYS A 248 -17.70 -15.23 -34.83
CA LYS A 248 -18.08 -13.95 -35.45
C LYS A 248 -17.74 -12.77 -34.54
N ALA A 249 -18.05 -12.86 -33.25
CA ALA A 249 -17.71 -11.84 -32.26
C ALA A 249 -16.18 -11.67 -32.12
N TYR A 250 -15.47 -12.79 -31.98
CA TYR A 250 -14.00 -12.83 -31.93
C TYR A 250 -13.38 -12.20 -33.18
N THR A 251 -13.84 -12.61 -34.37
CA THR A 251 -13.34 -12.08 -35.64
C THR A 251 -13.51 -10.58 -35.69
N ALA A 252 -14.71 -10.08 -35.38
CA ALA A 252 -14.97 -8.65 -35.42
C ALA A 252 -14.08 -7.85 -34.45
N ALA A 253 -13.80 -8.38 -33.25
CA ALA A 253 -12.87 -7.76 -32.31
C ALA A 253 -11.40 -7.82 -32.80
N ALA A 254 -10.98 -8.98 -33.32
CA ALA A 254 -9.60 -9.23 -33.74
C ALA A 254 -9.21 -8.48 -35.01
N VAL A 255 -10.04 -8.51 -36.05
CA VAL A 255 -9.79 -7.84 -37.34
C VAL A 255 -10.31 -6.40 -37.38
N ARG A 256 -11.11 -5.99 -36.39
CA ARG A 256 -11.60 -4.62 -36.19
C ARG A 256 -12.55 -4.09 -37.28
N ILE A 257 -13.03 -4.98 -38.14
CA ILE A 257 -14.03 -4.74 -39.18
C ILE A 257 -15.17 -5.74 -39.05
N PRO A 258 -16.37 -5.44 -39.58
CA PRO A 258 -17.45 -6.42 -39.66
C PRO A 258 -17.05 -7.68 -40.42
N THR A 259 -17.54 -8.82 -39.97
CA THR A 259 -17.23 -10.15 -40.54
C THR A 259 -17.59 -10.31 -42.03
N HIS A 260 -18.63 -9.61 -42.51
CA HIS A 260 -18.99 -9.61 -43.94
C HIS A 260 -17.96 -8.87 -44.82
N GLU A 261 -17.22 -7.91 -44.26
CA GLU A 261 -16.14 -7.20 -44.97
C GLU A 261 -14.86 -8.04 -45.06
N VAL A 262 -14.71 -9.08 -44.24
CA VAL A 262 -13.55 -9.99 -44.29
C VAL A 262 -13.59 -10.87 -45.54
N GLY A 263 -14.78 -11.35 -45.93
CA GLY A 263 -14.98 -12.28 -47.06
C GLY A 263 -14.26 -11.87 -48.36
N PRO A 264 -14.46 -10.65 -48.88
CA PRO A 264 -13.77 -10.17 -50.08
C PRO A 264 -12.24 -10.11 -49.95
N LEU A 265 -11.72 -9.87 -48.74
CA LEU A 265 -10.27 -9.70 -48.49
C LEU A 265 -9.51 -11.03 -48.48
N VAL A 266 -10.23 -12.14 -48.31
CA VAL A 266 -9.66 -13.49 -48.14
C VAL A 266 -10.00 -14.42 -49.30
N GLN A 267 -10.43 -13.88 -50.44
CA GLN A 267 -10.62 -14.65 -51.67
C GLN A 267 -9.28 -15.02 -52.32
N PRO A 268 -9.19 -16.11 -53.10
CA PRO A 268 -7.99 -16.43 -53.87
C PRO A 268 -7.50 -15.22 -54.68
N GLY A 269 -6.25 -14.80 -54.45
CA GLY A 269 -5.64 -13.63 -55.08
C GLY A 269 -5.85 -12.30 -54.37
N ALA A 270 -6.63 -12.24 -53.28
CA ALA A 270 -6.78 -11.04 -52.45
C ALA A 270 -5.64 -10.91 -51.42
N VAL A 271 -5.45 -9.70 -50.90
CA VAL A 271 -4.31 -9.32 -50.04
C VAL A 271 -4.23 -10.07 -48.70
N LEU A 272 -5.35 -10.59 -48.18
CA LEU A 272 -5.40 -11.34 -46.93
C LEU A 272 -5.81 -12.81 -47.15
N TYR A 273 -5.64 -13.34 -48.36
CA TYR A 273 -5.89 -14.75 -48.64
C TYR A 273 -5.13 -15.65 -47.66
N GLY A 274 -5.86 -16.50 -46.94
CA GLY A 274 -5.33 -17.42 -45.94
C GLY A 274 -5.58 -17.00 -44.49
N LEU A 275 -6.03 -15.76 -44.24
CA LEU A 275 -6.39 -15.30 -42.90
C LEU A 275 -7.45 -16.19 -42.22
N GLN A 276 -8.39 -16.74 -43.00
CA GLN A 276 -9.46 -17.61 -42.51
C GLN A 276 -8.98 -18.88 -41.80
N TRP A 277 -7.74 -19.31 -42.07
CA TRP A 277 -7.14 -20.51 -41.46
C TRP A 277 -6.24 -20.20 -40.26
N THR A 278 -6.03 -18.91 -39.96
CA THR A 278 -5.22 -18.49 -38.80
C THR A 278 -6.04 -18.53 -37.52
N ASN A 279 -5.38 -18.35 -36.37
CA ASN A 279 -6.03 -18.30 -35.05
C ASN A 279 -6.90 -19.55 -34.78
N ASP A 280 -6.37 -20.74 -35.09
CA ASP A 280 -7.07 -22.03 -34.96
C ASP A 280 -8.41 -22.08 -35.71
N ASN A 281 -8.46 -21.51 -36.92
CA ASN A 281 -9.64 -21.43 -37.79
C ASN A 281 -10.83 -20.67 -37.16
N ARG A 282 -10.55 -19.71 -36.27
CA ARG A 282 -11.60 -18.91 -35.62
C ARG A 282 -12.09 -17.72 -36.44
N ILE A 283 -11.48 -17.44 -37.60
CA ILE A 283 -11.83 -16.28 -38.43
C ILE A 283 -13.05 -16.61 -39.31
N VAL A 284 -14.17 -15.94 -39.04
CA VAL A 284 -15.42 -16.08 -39.79
C VAL A 284 -15.53 -15.01 -40.87
N THR A 285 -15.77 -15.43 -42.10
CA THR A 285 -15.67 -14.59 -43.31
C THR A 285 -17.02 -14.19 -43.91
N PHE A 286 -18.10 -14.37 -43.15
CA PHE A 286 -19.47 -14.05 -43.55
C PHE A 286 -20.21 -13.31 -42.42
N GLY A 287 -21.24 -12.55 -42.79
CA GLY A 287 -21.88 -11.55 -41.92
C GLY A 287 -22.56 -12.07 -40.66
N GLY A 288 -22.81 -11.13 -39.74
CA GLY A 288 -23.42 -11.37 -38.42
C GLY A 288 -22.53 -10.96 -37.24
N GLY A 289 -21.24 -10.70 -37.46
CA GLY A 289 -20.32 -10.17 -36.46
C GLY A 289 -19.88 -8.73 -36.71
N TYR A 290 -19.89 -7.89 -35.66
CA TYR A 290 -19.54 -6.47 -35.72
C TYR A 290 -18.66 -6.00 -34.54
N PRO A 291 -17.68 -5.12 -34.79
CA PRO A 291 -16.83 -4.56 -33.73
C PRO A 291 -17.60 -3.53 -32.90
N LEU A 292 -17.43 -3.59 -31.58
CA LEU A 292 -17.90 -2.56 -30.67
C LEU A 292 -16.80 -1.49 -30.52
N LYS A 293 -17.05 -0.30 -31.06
CA LYS A 293 -16.07 0.79 -31.10
C LYS A 293 -16.48 1.94 -30.19
N ALA A 294 -15.52 2.52 -29.49
CA ALA A 294 -15.67 3.81 -28.81
C ALA A 294 -14.48 4.71 -29.17
N ASN A 295 -14.77 5.88 -29.74
CA ASN A 295 -13.76 6.77 -30.32
C ASN A 295 -12.87 6.00 -31.32
N GLN A 296 -11.55 5.98 -31.10
CA GLN A 296 -10.59 5.25 -31.93
C GLN A 296 -10.23 3.86 -31.38
N SER A 297 -10.89 3.38 -30.31
CA SER A 297 -10.57 2.12 -29.64
C SER A 297 -11.63 1.04 -29.85
N ILE A 298 -11.20 -0.21 -29.96
CA ILE A 298 -12.07 -1.40 -29.95
C ILE A 298 -12.34 -1.78 -28.49
N LEU A 299 -13.62 -1.83 -28.11
CA LEU A 299 -14.05 -2.29 -26.80
C LEU A 299 -14.36 -3.79 -26.78
N GLY A 300 -14.67 -4.37 -27.94
CA GLY A 300 -15.00 -5.78 -28.08
C GLY A 300 -15.66 -6.07 -29.43
N GLY A 301 -16.42 -7.16 -29.48
CA GLY A 301 -17.17 -7.57 -30.67
C GLY A 301 -18.46 -8.30 -30.30
N ILE A 302 -19.45 -8.22 -31.19
CA ILE A 302 -20.68 -9.00 -31.11
C ILE A 302 -20.76 -9.99 -32.27
N GLY A 303 -21.49 -11.07 -32.08
CA GLY A 303 -21.74 -12.08 -33.11
C GLY A 303 -23.13 -12.68 -32.99
N VAL A 304 -23.87 -12.69 -34.12
CA VAL A 304 -25.18 -13.32 -34.27
C VAL A 304 -25.06 -14.49 -35.26
N SER A 305 -25.67 -15.62 -34.93
CA SER A 305 -25.79 -16.76 -35.83
C SER A 305 -27.09 -17.53 -35.58
N GLY A 306 -27.82 -17.85 -36.65
CA GLY A 306 -29.00 -18.72 -36.57
C GLY A 306 -29.88 -18.66 -37.79
N GLY A 307 -29.95 -17.49 -38.44
CA GLY A 307 -30.67 -17.30 -39.70
C GLY A 307 -29.75 -17.31 -40.92
N THR A 308 -30.26 -16.73 -42.00
CA THR A 308 -29.47 -16.31 -43.15
C THR A 308 -28.51 -15.19 -42.77
N VAL A 309 -27.49 -14.95 -43.62
CA VAL A 309 -26.50 -13.88 -43.39
C VAL A 309 -27.17 -12.51 -43.24
N ASP A 310 -28.20 -12.24 -44.03
CA ASP A 310 -28.93 -10.96 -44.00
C ASP A 310 -29.72 -10.80 -42.69
N GLU A 311 -30.40 -11.86 -42.23
CA GLU A 311 -31.13 -11.83 -40.96
C GLU A 311 -30.18 -11.64 -39.76
N ASP A 312 -29.06 -12.36 -39.74
CA ASP A 312 -28.02 -12.21 -38.71
C ASP A 312 -27.49 -10.75 -38.69
N MET A 313 -27.26 -10.15 -39.86
CA MET A 313 -26.79 -8.77 -39.99
C MET A 313 -27.84 -7.74 -39.56
N ILE A 314 -29.12 -7.97 -39.85
CA ILE A 314 -30.23 -7.11 -39.41
C ILE A 314 -30.30 -7.08 -37.88
N ILE A 315 -30.23 -8.26 -37.24
CA ILE A 315 -30.26 -8.37 -35.78
C ILE A 315 -29.02 -7.71 -35.17
N ALA A 316 -27.82 -8.01 -35.67
CA ALA A 316 -26.59 -7.43 -35.16
C ALA A 316 -26.56 -5.90 -35.31
N SER A 317 -27.07 -5.37 -36.42
CA SER A 317 -27.18 -3.93 -36.65
C SER A 317 -28.19 -3.26 -35.73
N HIS A 318 -29.27 -3.95 -35.35
CA HIS A 318 -30.20 -3.46 -34.33
C HIS A 318 -29.52 -3.36 -32.96
N VAL A 319 -28.78 -4.39 -32.56
CA VAL A 319 -28.01 -4.43 -31.29
C VAL A 319 -26.96 -3.32 -31.23
N LEU A 320 -26.26 -3.04 -32.34
CA LEU A 320 -25.29 -1.94 -32.40
C LEU A 320 -25.92 -0.58 -32.05
N LYS A 321 -27.16 -0.32 -32.48
CA LYS A 321 -27.87 0.91 -32.12
C LYS A 321 -28.14 1.00 -30.62
N VAL A 322 -28.48 -0.13 -29.99
CA VAL A 322 -28.67 -0.20 -28.52
C VAL A 322 -27.36 0.08 -27.80
N PHE A 323 -26.26 -0.52 -28.25
CA PHE A 323 -24.92 -0.25 -27.72
C PHE A 323 -24.54 1.24 -27.84
N GLU A 324 -24.82 1.87 -28.98
CA GLU A 324 -24.52 3.30 -29.19
C GLU A 324 -25.36 4.23 -28.30
N LEU A 325 -26.62 3.86 -28.02
CA LEU A 325 -27.51 4.64 -27.15
C LEU A 325 -27.05 4.56 -25.69
N GLU A 326 -26.77 3.36 -25.19
CA GLU A 326 -26.29 3.14 -23.81
C GLU A 326 -24.94 3.81 -23.55
N ARG A 327 -24.16 4.12 -24.61
CA ARG A 327 -22.86 4.83 -24.55
C ARG A 327 -22.95 6.34 -24.46
N ARG A 328 -24.12 6.92 -24.70
CA ARG A 328 -24.31 8.37 -24.60
C ARG A 328 -24.64 8.84 -23.17
N ASP A 329 -24.96 7.92 -22.27
CA ASP A 329 -25.16 8.13 -20.83
C ASP A 329 -23.91 7.74 -20.02
#